data_AF-A0A3N7J268-F1
#
_entry.id   AF-A0A3N7J268-F1
#
_cell.length_a   1.000
_cell.length_b   1.000
_cell.length_c   1.000
_cell.angle_alpha   90.00
_cell.angle_beta   90.00
_cell.angle_gamma   90.00
#
_symmetry.space_group_name_H-M   'P 1'
#
loop_
_entity.id
_entity.type
_entity.pdbx_description
1 polymer ?
#
loop_
_entity_poly.entity_id
_entity_poly.type
_entity_poly.pdbx_seq_one_letter_code
_entity_poly.pdbx_strand_id
1 'polypeptide(L)'
;MSDDPVAPRAVALPPGLVPALARGVAAFLRADAAALAALALPLGAAVATGHLVVAHGVAVLALALLANALHELGHIAAYRLLAPRGRAVLECGTLTARLHRDALARRRDRIVTVAGPLTPLAAAAGSLPLLPVAPAEVIAASALGLAHASSLLLPTADRRAWRRAASSPAEQAAPTLGA
;
A
#
# COMPACT_ATOMS: atom_id res chain seq x y z
N MET A 1 19.50 6.36 -26.25
CA MET A 1 18.51 5.58 -25.47
C MET A 1 17.32 6.50 -25.28
N SER A 2 16.14 6.12 -25.80
CA SER A 2 14.91 6.89 -25.59
C SER A 2 14.44 6.60 -24.16
N ASP A 3 14.52 7.58 -23.26
CA ASP A 3 13.93 7.52 -21.92
C ASP A 3 12.42 7.76 -22.02
N ASP A 4 11.72 6.94 -22.80
CA ASP A 4 10.26 6.95 -22.77
C ASP A 4 9.83 6.35 -21.42
N PRO A 5 9.16 7.13 -20.55
CA PRO A 5 8.74 6.64 -19.26
C PRO A 5 7.80 5.45 -19.48
N VAL A 6 8.16 4.29 -18.92
CA VAL A 6 7.35 3.08 -19.02
C VAL A 6 5.96 3.39 -18.48
N ALA A 7 4.97 3.39 -19.36
CA ALA A 7 3.60 3.71 -19.00
C ALA A 7 3.10 2.76 -17.89
N PRO A 8 2.41 3.27 -16.86
CA PRO A 8 1.91 2.45 -15.77
C PRO A 8 0.95 1.38 -16.30
N ARG A 9 1.10 0.15 -15.80
CA ARG A 9 0.30 -0.99 -16.24
C ARG A 9 -0.96 -1.11 -15.40
N ALA A 10 -2.12 -1.04 -16.05
CA ALA A 10 -3.41 -1.27 -15.43
C ALA A 10 -3.74 -2.78 -15.39
N VAL A 11 -4.13 -3.29 -14.22
CA VAL A 11 -4.47 -4.69 -13.98
C VAL A 11 -5.82 -4.79 -13.30
N ALA A 12 -6.78 -5.46 -13.95
CA ALA A 12 -8.07 -5.75 -13.32
C ALA A 12 -7.89 -6.72 -12.14
N LEU A 13 -8.46 -6.36 -10.99
CA LEU A 13 -8.43 -7.21 -9.80
C LEU A 13 -9.62 -8.18 -9.82
N PRO A 14 -9.41 -9.48 -9.59
CA PRO A 14 -10.50 -10.46 -9.51
C PRO A 14 -11.39 -10.22 -8.28
N PRO A 15 -12.64 -10.72 -8.28
CA PRO A 15 -13.49 -10.68 -7.10
C PRO A 15 -12.92 -11.54 -5.97
N GLY A 16 -13.25 -11.18 -4.73
CA GLY A 16 -12.75 -11.85 -3.51
C GLY A 16 -11.41 -11.31 -3.01
N LEU A 17 -11.17 -11.45 -1.70
CA LEU A 17 -10.01 -10.86 -1.01
C LEU A 17 -8.69 -11.51 -1.45
N VAL A 18 -8.56 -12.82 -1.23
CA VAL A 18 -7.33 -13.59 -1.50
C VAL A 18 -6.85 -13.45 -2.95
N PRO A 19 -7.68 -13.70 -3.98
CA PRO A 19 -7.19 -13.60 -5.37
C PRO A 19 -6.86 -12.14 -5.76
N ALA A 20 -7.53 -11.14 -5.19
CA ALA A 20 -7.21 -9.74 -5.42
C ALA A 20 -5.87 -9.34 -4.81
N LEU A 21 -5.59 -9.78 -3.57
CA LEU A 21 -4.30 -9.57 -2.92
C LEU A 21 -3.18 -10.28 -3.66
N ALA A 22 -3.37 -11.55 -4.05
CA ALA A 22 -2.38 -12.29 -4.82
C ALA A 22 -2.05 -11.58 -6.15
N ARG A 23 -3.08 -11.06 -6.85
CA ARG A 23 -2.86 -10.28 -8.08
C ARG A 23 -2.19 -8.93 -7.81
N GLY A 24 -2.53 -8.26 -6.72
CA GLY A 24 -1.86 -7.03 -6.28
C GLY A 24 -0.38 -7.25 -6.01
N VAL A 25 -0.03 -8.24 -5.18
CA VAL A 25 1.36 -8.62 -4.88
C VAL A 25 2.11 -8.95 -6.16
N ALA A 26 1.54 -9.75 -7.06
CA ALA A 26 2.17 -10.07 -8.34
C ALA A 26 2.32 -8.85 -9.27
N ALA A 27 1.49 -7.81 -9.14
CA ALA A 27 1.65 -6.56 -9.87
C ALA A 27 2.81 -5.74 -9.30
N PHE A 28 2.91 -5.59 -7.98
CA PHE A 28 4.01 -4.91 -7.30
C PHE A 28 5.36 -5.57 -7.58
N LEU A 29 5.45 -6.90 -7.39
CA LEU A 29 6.69 -7.64 -7.66
C LEU A 29 7.18 -7.46 -9.10
N ARG A 30 6.26 -7.33 -10.07
CA ARG A 30 6.62 -7.09 -11.47
C ARG A 30 7.01 -5.63 -11.74
N ALA A 31 6.29 -4.67 -11.17
CA ALA A 31 6.57 -3.25 -11.34
C ALA A 31 7.90 -2.84 -10.70
N ASP A 32 8.21 -3.44 -9.55
CA ASP A 32 9.37 -3.11 -8.73
C ASP A 32 10.50 -4.13 -8.87
N ALA A 33 10.39 -5.10 -9.78
CA ALA A 33 11.38 -6.18 -9.96
C ALA A 33 12.82 -5.66 -10.09
N ALA A 34 13.02 -4.62 -10.90
CA ALA A 34 14.32 -4.02 -11.12
C ALA A 34 14.85 -3.31 -9.86
N ALA A 35 13.98 -2.57 -9.16
CA ALA A 35 14.34 -1.90 -7.90
C ALA A 35 14.67 -2.92 -6.80
N LEU A 36 13.87 -3.99 -6.67
CA LEU A 36 14.11 -5.08 -5.73
C LEU A 36 15.42 -5.80 -6.04
N ALA A 37 15.72 -6.10 -7.31
CA ALA A 37 17.00 -6.69 -7.71
C ALA A 37 18.18 -5.76 -7.40
N ALA A 38 18.03 -4.46 -7.70
CA ALA A 38 19.05 -3.44 -7.43
C ALA A 38 19.31 -3.23 -5.93
N LEU A 39 18.34 -3.54 -5.05
CA LEU A 39 18.53 -3.53 -3.60
C LEU A 39 19.06 -4.86 -3.07
N ALA A 40 18.61 -5.99 -3.60
CA ALA A 40 19.00 -7.32 -3.14
C ALA A 40 20.50 -7.60 -3.35
N LEU A 41 21.07 -7.18 -4.49
CA LEU A 41 22.49 -7.37 -4.81
C LEU A 41 23.44 -6.68 -3.82
N PRO A 42 23.34 -5.34 -3.59
CA PRO A 42 24.22 -4.67 -2.63
C PRO A 42 23.95 -5.10 -1.20
N LEU A 43 22.71 -5.47 -0.84
CA LEU A 43 22.41 -6.04 0.47
C LEU A 43 23.19 -7.35 0.68
N GLY A 44 23.09 -8.29 -0.26
CA GLY A 44 23.81 -9.56 -0.19
C GLY A 44 25.32 -9.38 -0.16
N ALA A 45 25.86 -8.48 -1.00
CA ALA A 45 27.29 -8.17 -1.00
C ALA A 45 27.74 -7.56 0.34
N ALA A 46 27.02 -6.57 0.86
CA ALA A 46 27.35 -5.93 2.14
C ALA A 46 27.31 -6.91 3.31
N VAL A 47 26.33 -7.82 3.33
CA VAL A 47 26.27 -8.88 4.35
C VAL A 47 27.45 -9.84 4.19
N ALA A 48 27.74 -10.30 2.97
CA ALA A 48 28.83 -11.25 2.71
C ALA A 48 30.21 -10.70 3.06
N THR A 49 30.44 -9.39 2.92
CA THR A 49 31.71 -8.73 3.24
C THR A 49 31.74 -8.08 4.63
N GLY A 50 30.68 -8.22 5.43
CA GLY A 50 30.62 -7.69 6.80
C GLY A 50 30.39 -6.17 6.91
N HIS A 51 29.94 -5.50 5.84
CA HIS A 51 29.59 -4.08 5.83
C HIS A 51 28.16 -3.85 6.37
N LEU A 52 27.96 -4.08 7.67
CA LEU A 52 26.63 -4.05 8.31
C LEU A 52 25.91 -2.71 8.18
N VAL A 53 26.62 -1.57 8.27
CA VAL A 53 26.01 -0.24 8.12
C VAL A 53 25.38 -0.07 6.73
N VAL A 54 26.06 -0.55 5.68
CA VAL A 54 25.54 -0.51 4.31
C VAL A 54 24.33 -1.43 4.19
N ALA A 55 24.39 -2.64 4.77
CA ALA A 55 23.27 -3.58 4.78
C ALA A 55 22.01 -2.97 5.42
N HIS A 56 22.14 -2.32 6.59
CA HIS A 56 21.04 -1.62 7.24
C HIS A 56 20.49 -0.47 6.38
N GLY A 57 21.36 0.33 5.76
CA GLY A 57 20.94 1.40 4.85
C GLY A 57 20.11 0.87 3.67
N VAL A 58 20.55 -0.22 3.05
CA VAL A 58 19.80 -0.87 1.95
C VAL A 58 18.50 -1.50 2.44
N ALA A 59 18.49 -2.10 3.62
CA ALA A 59 17.27 -2.66 4.23
C ALA A 59 16.21 -1.57 4.48
N VAL A 60 16.61 -0.39 4.96
CA VAL A 60 15.71 0.76 5.13
C VAL A 60 15.10 1.23 3.82
N LEU A 61 15.87 1.24 2.72
CA LEU A 61 15.35 1.55 1.38
C LEU A 61 14.34 0.49 0.91
N ALA A 62 14.61 -0.79 1.15
CA ALA A 62 13.68 -1.87 0.85
C ALA A 62 12.38 -1.75 1.67
N LEU A 63 12.46 -1.33 2.94
CA LEU A 63 11.29 -1.05 3.78
C LEU A 63 10.42 0.07 3.20
N ALA A 64 11.01 1.08 2.57
CA ALA A 64 10.24 2.15 1.91
C ALA A 64 9.40 1.62 0.73
N LEU A 65 9.98 0.76 -0.11
CA LEU A 65 9.23 0.08 -1.18
C LEU A 65 8.13 -0.82 -0.62
N LEU A 66 8.45 -1.59 0.42
CA LEU A 66 7.47 -2.46 1.09
C LEU A 66 6.33 -1.66 1.69
N ALA A 67 6.60 -0.52 2.33
CA ALA A 67 5.58 0.36 2.89
C ALA A 67 4.61 0.87 1.82
N ASN A 68 5.12 1.26 0.65
CA ASN A 68 4.28 1.68 -0.48
C ASN A 68 3.40 0.53 -1.00
N ALA A 69 3.94 -0.68 -1.14
CA ALA A 69 3.15 -1.85 -1.51
C ALA A 69 2.07 -2.18 -0.46
N LEU A 70 2.43 -2.15 0.82
CA LEU A 70 1.50 -2.38 1.93
C LEU A 70 0.38 -1.34 1.98
N HIS A 71 0.68 -0.08 1.65
CA HIS A 71 -0.31 0.99 1.55
C HIS A 71 -1.40 0.61 0.54
N GLU A 72 -1.02 0.27 -0.68
CA GLU A 72 -2.01 -0.05 -1.72
C GLU A 72 -2.72 -1.39 -1.46
N LEU A 73 -2.01 -2.39 -0.91
CA LEU A 73 -2.63 -3.64 -0.47
C LEU A 73 -3.66 -3.41 0.62
N GLY A 74 -3.46 -2.43 1.51
CA GLY A 74 -4.43 -1.98 2.49
C GLY A 74 -5.73 -1.48 1.86
N HIS A 75 -5.64 -0.66 0.80
CA HIS A 75 -6.81 -0.23 0.02
C HIS A 75 -7.54 -1.42 -0.64
N ILE A 76 -6.79 -2.33 -1.28
CA ILE A 76 -7.35 -3.51 -1.93
C ILE A 76 -8.06 -4.40 -0.92
N ALA A 77 -7.44 -4.67 0.22
CA ALA A 77 -8.00 -5.50 1.27
C ALA A 77 -9.32 -4.93 1.79
N ALA A 78 -9.32 -3.66 2.18
CA ALA A 78 -10.51 -2.99 2.68
C ALA A 78 -11.63 -2.92 1.63
N TYR A 79 -11.29 -2.61 0.38
CA TYR A 79 -12.29 -2.58 -0.69
C TYR A 79 -12.91 -3.95 -0.93
N ARG A 80 -12.10 -5.01 -0.96
CA ARG A 80 -12.59 -6.37 -1.21
C ARG A 80 -13.40 -6.94 -0.05
N LEU A 81 -13.14 -6.51 1.18
CA LEU A 81 -13.97 -6.85 2.33
C LEU A 81 -15.35 -6.17 2.25
N LEU A 82 -15.42 -4.92 1.79
CA LEU A 82 -16.66 -4.12 1.77
C LEU A 82 -17.47 -4.26 0.47
N ALA A 83 -16.83 -4.61 -0.64
CA ALA A 83 -17.41 -4.83 -1.96
C ALA A 83 -16.73 -6.02 -2.67
N PRO A 84 -16.99 -7.26 -2.23
CA PRO A 84 -16.29 -8.45 -2.73
C PRO A 84 -16.34 -8.64 -4.25
N ARG A 85 -17.42 -8.19 -4.89
CA ARG A 85 -17.67 -8.29 -6.35
C ARG A 85 -17.60 -6.95 -7.09
N GLY A 86 -17.25 -5.85 -6.42
CA GLY A 86 -17.14 -4.53 -7.06
C GLY A 86 -16.00 -4.47 -8.07
N ARG A 87 -16.10 -3.60 -9.08
CA ARG A 87 -15.05 -3.44 -10.08
C ARG A 87 -13.87 -2.70 -9.45
N ALA A 88 -12.67 -3.24 -9.65
CA ALA A 88 -11.43 -2.60 -9.24
C ALA A 88 -10.30 -2.88 -10.23
N VAL A 89 -9.48 -1.87 -10.48
CA VAL A 89 -8.32 -1.89 -11.35
C VAL A 89 -7.16 -1.28 -10.58
N LEU A 90 -6.06 -2.02 -10.49
CA LEU A 90 -4.81 -1.52 -9.91
C LEU A 90 -3.92 -1.04 -11.04
N GLU A 91 -3.53 0.23 -11.00
CA GLU A 91 -2.52 0.79 -11.88
C GLU A 91 -1.20 0.82 -11.13
N CYS A 92 -0.16 0.16 -11.66
CA CYS A 92 1.17 0.08 -11.03
C CYS A 92 2.29 0.56 -11.96
N GLY A 93 3.22 1.32 -11.39
CA GLY A 93 4.52 1.69 -11.93
C GLY A 93 5.60 1.63 -10.83
N THR A 94 6.86 1.86 -11.17
CA THR A 94 8.05 1.53 -10.35
C THR A 94 8.14 2.21 -8.97
N LEU A 95 7.32 3.22 -8.69
CA LEU A 95 7.18 3.85 -7.36
C LEU A 95 5.76 4.40 -7.12
N THR A 96 4.83 4.08 -8.01
CA THR A 96 3.50 4.66 -8.02
C THR A 96 2.50 3.56 -8.20
N ALA A 97 1.50 3.50 -7.34
CA ALA A 97 0.36 2.65 -7.59
C ALA A 97 -0.92 3.40 -7.22
N ARG A 98 -2.01 3.01 -7.88
CA ARG A 98 -3.32 3.62 -7.69
C ARG A 98 -4.40 2.57 -7.85
N LEU A 99 -5.25 2.45 -6.85
CA LEU A 99 -6.47 1.67 -6.94
C LEU A 99 -7.62 2.51 -7.52
N HIS A 100 -8.04 2.17 -8.74
CA HIS A 100 -9.30 2.62 -9.32
C HIS A 100 -10.40 1.63 -8.98
N ARG A 101 -11.55 2.12 -8.52
CA ARG A 101 -12.63 1.27 -8.00
C ARG A 101 -14.00 1.95 -8.12
N ASP A 102 -15.05 1.14 -8.07
CA ASP A 102 -16.40 1.69 -7.96
C ASP A 102 -16.57 2.46 -6.65
N ALA A 103 -17.40 3.51 -6.70
CA ALA A 103 -17.76 4.31 -5.54
C ALA A 103 -18.55 3.47 -4.53
N LEU A 104 -18.29 3.69 -3.25
CA LEU A 104 -19.03 3.06 -2.15
C LEU A 104 -19.84 4.10 -1.39
N ALA A 105 -20.76 3.62 -0.55
CA ALA A 105 -21.42 4.48 0.44
C ALA A 105 -20.37 5.18 1.33
N ARG A 106 -20.65 6.43 1.71
CA ARG A 106 -19.71 7.35 2.40
C ARG A 106 -18.84 6.70 3.48
N ARG A 107 -19.44 5.93 4.40
CA ARG A 107 -18.69 5.30 5.52
C ARG A 107 -17.70 4.26 5.01
N ARG A 108 -18.15 3.37 4.12
CA ARG A 108 -17.31 2.31 3.53
C ARG A 108 -16.19 2.92 2.68
N ASP A 109 -16.52 3.96 1.91
CA ASP A 109 -15.58 4.67 1.05
C ASP A 109 -14.45 5.32 1.85
N ARG A 110 -14.80 5.91 3.01
CA ARG A 110 -13.84 6.44 3.99
C ARG A 110 -12.95 5.35 4.57
N ILE A 111 -13.51 4.21 4.98
CA ILE A 111 -12.75 3.07 5.51
C ILE A 111 -11.70 2.62 4.50
N VAL A 112 -12.09 2.42 3.24
CA VAL A 112 -11.14 2.04 2.18
C VAL A 112 -10.05 3.10 2.06
N THR A 113 -10.41 4.38 2.08
CA THR A 113 -9.46 5.50 1.93
C THR A 113 -8.45 5.60 3.08
N VAL A 114 -8.80 5.25 4.31
CA VAL A 114 -7.83 5.27 5.43
C VAL A 114 -7.05 3.97 5.57
N ALA A 115 -7.60 2.86 5.08
CA ALA A 115 -6.96 1.55 5.20
C ALA A 115 -5.56 1.54 4.59
N GLY A 116 -5.36 2.19 3.43
CA GLY A 116 -4.04 2.23 2.80
C GLY A 116 -3.01 2.96 3.65
N PRO A 117 -3.18 4.26 3.95
CA PRO A 117 -2.30 5.05 4.82
C PRO A 117 -1.97 4.41 6.17
N LEU A 118 -2.93 3.69 6.78
CA LEU A 118 -2.77 3.09 8.10
C LEU A 118 -2.12 1.70 8.08
N THR A 119 -2.13 0.98 6.96
CA THR A 119 -1.60 -0.39 6.88
C THR A 119 -0.10 -0.48 7.15
N PRO A 120 0.76 0.41 6.60
CA PRO A 120 2.19 0.41 6.94
C PRO A 120 2.47 0.65 8.42
N LEU A 121 1.69 1.53 9.07
CA LEU A 121 1.81 1.79 10.51
C LEU A 121 1.39 0.56 11.34
N ALA A 122 0.31 -0.12 10.94
CA ALA A 122 -0.11 -1.36 11.59
C ALA A 122 0.95 -2.48 11.46
N ALA A 123 1.57 -2.60 10.28
CA ALA A 123 2.67 -3.54 10.04
C ALA A 123 3.90 -3.20 10.90
N ALA A 124 4.26 -1.90 11.00
CA ALA A 124 5.34 -1.44 11.87
C ALA A 124 5.07 -1.76 13.35
N ALA A 125 3.84 -1.53 13.83
CA ALA A 125 3.44 -1.90 15.19
C ALA A 125 3.57 -3.42 15.43
N GLY A 126 3.19 -4.24 14.45
CA GLY A 126 3.36 -5.70 14.50
C GLY A 126 4.83 -6.14 14.54
N SER A 127 5.76 -5.30 14.07
CA SER A 127 7.20 -5.57 14.08
C SER A 127 7.92 -5.18 15.39
N LEU A 128 7.22 -4.53 16.34
CA LEU A 128 7.82 -4.10 17.62
C LEU A 128 8.55 -5.21 18.40
N PRO A 129 8.10 -6.49 18.40
CA PRO A 129 8.85 -7.57 19.06
C PRO A 129 10.27 -7.80 18.49
N LEU A 130 10.57 -7.30 17.28
CA LEU A 130 11.88 -7.40 16.64
C LEU A 130 12.86 -6.30 17.08
N LEU A 131 12.42 -5.32 17.89
CA LEU A 131 13.25 -4.19 18.33
C LEU A 131 14.59 -4.61 18.98
N PRO A 132 14.69 -5.69 19.78
CA PRO A 132 15.97 -6.13 20.34
C PRO A 132 16.99 -6.63 19.32
N VAL A 133 16.53 -7.03 18.12
CA VAL A 133 17.37 -7.66 17.08
C VAL A 133 17.60 -6.72 15.90
N ALA A 134 16.60 -5.92 15.54
CA ALA A 134 16.62 -5.03 14.37
C ALA A 134 16.07 -3.63 14.73
N PRO A 135 16.72 -2.89 15.65
CA PRO A 135 16.18 -1.64 16.15
C PRO A 135 16.07 -0.56 15.06
N ALA A 136 17.06 -0.46 14.19
CA ALA A 136 17.09 0.54 13.12
C ALA A 136 15.92 0.33 12.14
N GLU A 137 15.65 -0.92 11.75
CA GLU A 137 14.57 -1.30 10.85
C GLU A 137 13.19 -1.03 11.46
N VAL A 138 12.99 -1.39 12.73
CA VAL A 138 11.71 -1.15 13.42
C VAL A 138 11.44 0.34 13.56
N ILE A 139 12.46 1.14 13.89
CA ILE A 139 12.35 2.62 13.95
C ILE A 139 12.04 3.17 12.56
N ALA A 140 12.75 2.73 11.53
CA ALA A 140 12.53 3.18 10.15
C ALA A 140 11.13 2.81 9.64
N ALA A 141 10.68 1.58 9.88
CA ALA A 141 9.33 1.13 9.55
C ALA A 141 8.27 1.96 10.26
N SER A 142 8.49 2.29 11.54
CA SER A 142 7.59 3.15 12.32
C SER A 142 7.53 4.56 11.74
N ALA A 143 8.67 5.16 11.40
CA ALA A 143 8.74 6.48 10.78
C ALA A 143 8.04 6.50 9.41
N LEU A 144 8.28 5.49 8.57
CA LEU A 144 7.60 5.32 7.27
C LEU A 144 6.09 5.13 7.45
N GLY A 145 5.67 4.33 8.44
CA GLY A 145 4.26 4.13 8.77
C GLY A 145 3.57 5.42 9.19
N LEU A 146 4.20 6.20 10.06
CA LEU A 146 3.72 7.52 10.47
C LEU A 146 3.66 8.50 9.29
N ALA A 147 4.67 8.51 8.42
CA ALA A 147 4.68 9.33 7.21
C ALA A 147 3.48 9.01 6.31
N HIS A 148 3.19 7.73 6.05
CA HIS A 148 2.02 7.31 5.29
C HIS A 148 0.72 7.72 5.99
N ALA A 149 0.58 7.48 7.30
CA ALA A 149 -0.62 7.89 8.04
C ALA A 149 -0.85 9.42 7.99
N SER A 150 0.23 10.21 8.08
CA SER A 150 0.19 11.67 8.01
C SER A 150 -0.30 12.20 6.65
N SER A 151 -0.22 11.37 5.59
CA SER A 151 -0.72 11.73 4.25
C SER A 151 -2.20 12.13 4.28
N LEU A 152 -2.99 11.60 5.22
CA LEU A 152 -4.40 11.96 5.42
C LEU A 152 -4.61 13.41 5.86
N LEU A 153 -3.58 14.04 6.46
CA LEU A 153 -3.61 15.43 6.94
C LEU A 153 -2.99 16.39 5.91
N LEU A 154 -2.01 15.92 5.14
CA LEU A 154 -1.28 16.67 4.12
C LEU A 154 -2.05 16.76 2.79
N PRO A 155 -1.72 17.71 1.88
CA PRO A 155 -2.43 17.90 0.60
C PRO A 155 -2.13 16.79 -0.45
N THR A 156 -2.32 15.54 -0.08
CA THR A 156 -2.04 14.33 -0.87
C THR A 156 -3.27 13.85 -1.65
N ALA A 157 -3.09 12.81 -2.47
CA ALA A 157 -4.17 12.12 -3.17
C ALA A 157 -5.19 11.51 -2.19
N ASP A 158 -4.73 10.91 -1.09
CA ASP A 158 -5.59 10.25 -0.10
C ASP A 158 -6.47 11.24 0.64
N ARG A 159 -5.92 12.39 1.03
CA ARG A 159 -6.74 13.47 1.62
C ARG A 159 -7.77 14.00 0.64
N ARG A 160 -7.45 14.08 -0.67
CA ARG A 160 -8.44 14.44 -1.70
C ARG A 160 -9.51 13.37 -1.85
N ALA A 161 -9.14 12.08 -1.85
CA ALA A 161 -10.08 10.97 -1.87
C ALA A 161 -11.00 10.97 -0.64
N TRP A 162 -10.45 11.23 0.55
CA TRP A 162 -11.20 11.31 1.80
C TRP A 162 -12.25 12.43 1.77
N ARG A 163 -11.87 13.61 1.25
CA ARG A 163 -12.79 14.74 1.06
C ARG A 163 -13.89 14.41 0.04
N ARG A 164 -13.56 13.73 -1.06
CA ARG A 164 -14.55 13.27 -2.05
C ARG A 164 -15.50 12.21 -1.49
N ALA A 165 -15.01 11.31 -0.66
CA ALA A 165 -15.85 10.34 0.04
C ALA A 165 -16.90 11.03 0.92
N ALA A 166 -16.60 12.23 1.46
CA ALA A 166 -17.54 13.03 2.22
C ALA A 166 -18.69 13.61 1.39
N SER A 167 -18.56 13.70 0.07
CA SER A 167 -19.64 14.10 -0.85
C SER A 167 -20.42 12.91 -1.42
N SER A 168 -19.93 11.67 -1.26
CA SER A 168 -20.64 10.46 -1.70
C SER A 168 -22.00 10.34 -1.00
N PRO A 169 -23.01 9.73 -1.67
CA PRO A 169 -24.32 9.51 -1.08
C PRO A 169 -24.18 8.83 0.28
N ALA A 170 -24.96 9.30 1.26
CA ALA A 170 -25.15 8.54 2.47
C ALA A 170 -25.74 7.18 2.09
N GLU A 171 -25.35 6.12 2.80
CA GLU A 171 -26.06 4.85 2.71
C GLU A 171 -27.52 5.16 3.06
N GLN A 172 -28.40 5.21 2.05
CA GLN A 172 -29.83 5.30 2.33
C GLN A 172 -30.13 4.00 3.07
N ALA A 173 -30.48 4.11 4.35
CA ALA A 173 -31.00 2.96 5.08
C ALA A 173 -32.12 2.40 4.22
N ALA A 174 -31.96 1.16 3.75
CA ALA A 174 -33.04 0.49 3.05
C ALA A 174 -34.29 0.66 3.93
N PRO A 175 -35.44 1.06 3.38
CA PRO A 175 -36.66 1.16 4.17
C PRO A 175 -36.82 -0.18 4.90
N THR A 176 -36.78 -0.14 6.23
CA THR A 176 -37.14 -1.28 7.06
C THR A 176 -38.60 -1.57 6.73
N LEU A 177 -38.82 -2.48 5.79
CA LEU A 177 -40.14 -3.03 5.51
C LEU A 177 -40.59 -3.75 6.80
N GLY A 178 -41.49 -3.10 7.54
CA GLY A 178 -42.31 -3.72 8.59
C GLY A 178 -41.68 -3.76 9.99
N ALA A 179 -42.16 -2.86 10.86
CA ALA A 179 -42.50 -3.19 12.24
C ALA A 179 -43.94 -2.70 12.46
#